data_AF-A0AA36KD80-F1
#
_entry.id   AF-A0AA36KD80-F1
#
_cell.length_a   1.000
_cell.length_b   1.000
_cell.length_c   1.000
_cell.angle_alpha   90.00
_cell.angle_beta   90.00
_cell.angle_gamma   90.00
#
_symmetry.space_group_name_H-M   'P 1'
#
loop_
_entity.id
_entity.type
_entity.pdbx_description
1 polymer ?
#
loop_
_entity_poly.entity_id
_entity_poly.type
_entity_poly.pdbx_seq_one_letter_code
_entity_poly.pdbx_strand_id
1 'polypeptide(L)'
;MNLLEVIAKNCGLAVVDSVTLGLGSAVKNSFYEIKDHVSQCNDALYLMQIKTFIETIDLDEGEVKDFFSKNPDNNRLGIELFKILESTYIEKQANLLAINFQNYLQGKYDKSQFNKYINLIKKIDAHIFEVINNDLQYPERLRGQSIPCEGLPKDATDYNKYWEFENLLVSDFKDLEVVGLIEEEIEETSVTYSSVVSPKIKRKRTRFYHNFYIDLYSKLK
;
A
#
# COMPACT_ATOMS: atom_id res chain seq x y z
N MET A 1 17.46 28.63 3.24
CA MET A 1 17.83 27.32 2.67
C MET A 1 16.59 26.79 1.98
N ASN A 2 16.62 26.80 0.66
CA ASN A 2 15.47 26.54 -0.20
C ASN A 2 15.21 25.01 -0.24
N LEU A 3 13.95 24.58 -0.26
CA LEU A 3 13.59 23.15 -0.25
C LEU A 3 14.21 22.38 -1.44
N LEU A 4 14.41 23.10 -2.55
CA LEU A 4 15.13 22.66 -3.74
C LEU A 4 16.64 22.46 -3.50
N GLU A 5 17.29 23.26 -2.64
CA GLU A 5 18.69 23.05 -2.27
C GLU A 5 18.88 21.78 -1.44
N VAL A 6 17.87 21.40 -0.65
CA VAL A 6 17.90 20.15 0.15
C VAL A 6 17.75 18.93 -0.76
N ILE A 7 16.95 19.04 -1.81
CA ILE A 7 16.80 18.02 -2.86
C ILE A 7 18.11 17.92 -3.66
N ALA A 8 18.69 19.04 -4.04
CA ALA A 8 19.97 19.08 -4.76
C ALA A 8 21.13 18.47 -3.96
N LYS A 9 21.19 18.72 -2.64
CA LYS A 9 22.28 18.21 -1.79
C LYS A 9 22.19 16.72 -1.45
N ASN A 10 20.98 16.17 -1.33
CA ASN A 10 20.80 14.79 -0.84
C ASN A 10 20.56 13.77 -1.97
N CYS A 11 20.17 14.21 -3.17
CA CYS A 11 19.91 13.33 -4.31
C CYS A 11 20.97 13.43 -5.42
N GLY A 12 22.08 14.16 -5.22
CA GLY A 12 23.10 14.37 -6.27
C GLY A 12 22.60 15.15 -7.49
N LEU A 13 21.41 15.74 -7.39
CA LEU A 13 20.75 16.50 -8.44
C LEU A 13 21.34 17.90 -8.51
N ALA A 14 22.24 18.14 -9.47
CA ALA A 14 22.62 19.49 -9.87
C ALA A 14 21.42 20.14 -10.60
N VAL A 15 20.44 20.67 -9.86
CA VAL A 15 19.36 21.47 -10.44
C VAL A 15 19.88 22.87 -10.67
N VAL A 16 20.11 23.17 -11.94
CA VAL A 16 20.43 24.48 -12.50
C VAL A 16 19.29 25.45 -12.20
N ASP A 17 19.66 26.65 -11.74
CA ASP A 17 18.78 27.79 -11.49
C ASP A 17 17.79 28.02 -12.64
N SER A 18 16.51 27.73 -12.39
CA SER A 18 15.36 28.48 -12.90
C SER A 18 14.06 27.82 -12.43
N VAL A 19 12.99 28.60 -12.46
CA VAL A 19 11.58 28.17 -12.63
C VAL A 19 10.67 28.71 -11.52
N THR A 20 10.36 29.98 -11.70
CA THR A 20 9.18 30.68 -11.23
C THR A 20 8.00 30.55 -12.21
N LEU A 21 7.91 29.50 -13.05
CA LEU A 21 6.93 29.47 -14.16
C LEU A 21 6.30 28.08 -14.36
N GLY A 22 4.98 27.98 -14.08
CA GLY A 22 4.10 26.98 -14.70
C GLY A 22 4.29 25.51 -14.26
N LEU A 23 3.86 25.19 -13.04
CA LEU A 23 3.99 23.86 -12.41
C LEU A 23 3.35 22.69 -13.21
N GLY A 24 2.44 22.94 -14.14
CA GLY A 24 1.82 21.89 -14.97
C GLY A 24 2.70 21.34 -16.09
N SER A 25 3.50 22.19 -16.74
CA SER A 25 4.50 21.73 -17.73
C SER A 25 5.79 21.31 -17.06
N ALA A 26 6.09 21.87 -15.88
CA ALA A 26 7.27 21.52 -15.10
C ALA A 26 7.21 20.07 -14.60
N VAL A 27 6.09 19.52 -14.14
CA VAL A 27 6.07 18.11 -13.67
C VAL A 27 6.31 17.10 -14.80
N LYS A 28 5.79 17.35 -16.01
CA LYS A 28 6.03 16.50 -17.18
C LYS A 28 7.47 16.63 -17.69
N ASN A 29 8.01 17.84 -17.72
CA ASN A 29 9.40 18.08 -18.10
C ASN A 29 10.39 17.58 -17.04
N SER A 30 10.11 17.81 -15.75
CA SER A 30 10.84 17.21 -14.63
C SER A 30 10.71 15.68 -14.63
N PHE A 31 9.61 15.09 -15.10
CA PHE A 31 9.46 13.64 -15.23
C PHE A 31 10.33 13.06 -16.35
N TYR A 32 10.37 13.71 -17.52
CA TYR A 32 11.30 13.33 -18.59
C TYR A 32 12.75 13.63 -18.21
N GLU A 33 13.02 14.72 -17.52
CA GLU A 33 14.35 15.06 -16.98
C GLU A 33 14.77 14.10 -15.85
N ILE A 34 13.87 13.62 -15.00
CA ILE A 34 14.15 12.57 -14.00
C ILE A 34 14.41 11.25 -14.71
N LYS A 35 13.61 10.89 -15.71
CA LYS A 35 13.86 9.70 -16.53
C LYS A 35 15.22 9.79 -17.24
N ASP A 36 15.56 10.94 -17.81
CA ASP A 36 16.81 11.19 -18.53
C ASP A 36 18.01 11.31 -17.56
N HIS A 37 17.83 11.84 -16.35
CA HIS A 37 18.87 11.93 -15.32
C HIS A 37 19.11 10.58 -14.64
N VAL A 38 18.06 9.84 -14.31
CA VAL A 38 18.19 8.52 -13.67
C VAL A 38 18.72 7.47 -14.67
N SER A 39 18.41 7.60 -15.97
CA SER A 39 19.09 6.81 -17.01
C SER A 39 20.57 7.15 -17.19
N GLN A 40 21.02 8.35 -16.76
CA GLN A 40 22.43 8.71 -16.66
C GLN A 40 23.08 8.21 -15.34
N CYS A 41 22.32 8.05 -14.26
CA CYS A 41 22.81 7.61 -12.95
C CYS A 41 22.96 6.09 -12.77
N ASN A 42 22.54 5.28 -13.76
CA ASN A 42 22.71 3.82 -13.77
C ASN A 42 22.04 3.06 -12.60
N ASP A 43 21.01 3.65 -11.96
CA ASP A 43 20.26 3.04 -10.86
C ASP A 43 19.05 2.25 -11.41
N ALA A 44 19.36 1.10 -12.03
CA ALA A 44 18.38 0.28 -12.76
C ALA A 44 17.18 -0.15 -11.90
N LEU A 45 17.36 -0.33 -10.59
CA LEU A 45 16.30 -0.71 -9.66
C LEU A 45 15.29 0.42 -9.45
N TYR A 46 15.76 1.65 -9.25
CA TYR A 46 14.89 2.81 -9.11
C TYR A 46 14.12 3.10 -10.40
N LEU A 47 14.77 2.96 -11.56
CA LEU A 47 14.11 3.06 -12.88
C LEU A 47 13.01 2.02 -13.04
N MET A 48 13.28 0.79 -12.65
CA MET A 48 12.30 -0.30 -12.71
C MET A 48 11.09 0.04 -11.85
N GLN A 49 11.27 0.59 -10.66
CA GLN A 49 10.17 0.95 -9.76
C GLN A 49 9.33 2.12 -10.26
N ILE A 50 9.98 3.18 -10.76
CA ILE A 50 9.27 4.28 -11.41
C ILE A 50 8.46 3.73 -12.58
N LYS A 51 9.07 2.90 -13.43
CA LYS A 51 8.39 2.29 -14.57
C LYS A 51 7.19 1.46 -14.12
N THR A 52 7.37 0.55 -13.18
CA THR A 52 6.33 -0.30 -12.59
C THR A 52 5.17 0.52 -12.02
N PHE A 53 5.49 1.61 -11.30
CA PHE A 53 4.48 2.54 -10.79
C PHE A 53 3.68 3.18 -11.91
N ILE A 54 4.36 3.70 -12.94
CA ILE A 54 3.74 4.41 -14.08
C ILE A 54 2.92 3.46 -14.98
N GLU A 55 3.36 2.23 -15.19
CA GLU A 55 2.63 1.24 -15.98
C GLU A 55 1.41 0.68 -15.24
N THR A 56 1.38 0.83 -13.92
CA THR A 56 0.25 0.39 -13.09
C THR A 56 -0.83 1.46 -12.96
N ILE A 57 -0.43 2.73 -12.97
CA ILE A 57 -1.37 3.83 -12.80
C ILE A 57 -2.15 4.10 -14.09
N ASP A 58 -3.47 4.16 -13.99
CA ASP A 58 -4.37 4.55 -15.08
C ASP A 58 -5.02 5.88 -14.72
N LEU A 59 -4.28 6.97 -14.97
CA LEU A 59 -4.70 8.35 -14.73
C LEU A 59 -4.39 9.21 -15.94
N ASP A 60 -5.24 10.20 -16.19
CA ASP A 60 -4.98 11.19 -17.23
C ASP A 60 -4.11 12.37 -16.75
N GLU A 61 -3.57 13.13 -17.71
CA GLU A 61 -2.69 14.27 -17.45
C GLU A 61 -3.39 15.38 -16.63
N GLY A 62 -4.72 15.51 -16.77
CA GLY A 62 -5.54 16.46 -16.02
C GLY A 62 -5.62 16.10 -14.54
N GLU A 63 -5.88 14.84 -14.21
CA GLU A 63 -5.97 14.34 -12.84
C GLU A 63 -4.65 14.56 -12.05
N VAL A 64 -3.52 14.28 -12.70
CA VAL A 64 -2.19 14.49 -12.10
C VAL A 64 -1.91 15.98 -11.90
N LYS A 65 -2.24 16.82 -12.88
CA LYS A 65 -2.02 18.28 -12.79
C LYS A 65 -2.89 18.92 -11.72
N ASP A 66 -4.13 18.46 -11.59
CA ASP A 66 -5.06 18.90 -10.56
C ASP A 66 -4.53 18.58 -9.16
N PHE A 67 -3.93 17.40 -8.96
CA PHE A 67 -3.33 17.03 -7.69
C PHE A 67 -2.25 18.02 -7.24
N PHE A 68 -1.24 18.26 -8.09
CA PHE A 68 -0.12 19.13 -7.73
C PHE A 68 -0.48 20.61 -7.62
N SER A 69 -1.58 21.04 -8.28
CA SER A 69 -2.02 22.45 -8.25
C SER A 69 -2.92 22.80 -7.06
N LYS A 70 -3.63 21.83 -6.47
CA LYS A 70 -4.68 22.11 -5.46
C LYS A 70 -4.17 22.56 -4.09
N ASN A 71 -2.93 22.25 -3.67
CA ASN A 71 -2.25 22.85 -2.49
C ASN A 71 -0.76 22.43 -2.36
N PRO A 72 0.05 23.15 -1.55
CA PRO A 72 1.47 22.79 -1.29
C PRO A 72 1.67 21.42 -0.63
N ASP A 73 0.69 20.97 0.15
CA ASP A 73 0.71 19.66 0.80
C ASP A 73 0.75 18.51 -0.21
N ASN A 74 0.05 18.64 -1.34
CA ASN A 74 0.05 17.63 -2.41
C ASN A 74 1.42 17.53 -3.10
N ASN A 75 2.13 18.65 -3.28
CA ASN A 75 3.50 18.63 -3.77
C ASN A 75 4.42 17.87 -2.82
N ARG A 76 4.31 18.13 -1.51
CA ARG A 76 5.07 17.41 -0.50
C ARG A 76 4.75 15.91 -0.51
N LEU A 77 3.49 15.54 -0.61
CA LEU A 77 3.06 14.14 -0.69
C LEU A 77 3.64 13.43 -1.93
N GLY A 78 3.63 14.08 -3.09
CA GLY A 78 4.23 13.53 -4.31
C GLY A 78 5.74 13.32 -4.15
N ILE A 79 6.45 14.26 -3.52
CA ILE A 79 7.88 14.12 -3.22
C ILE A 79 8.13 12.97 -2.24
N GLU A 80 7.32 12.87 -1.18
CA GLU A 80 7.41 11.77 -0.22
C GLU A 80 7.18 10.42 -0.91
N LEU A 81 6.24 10.32 -1.85
CA LEU A 81 5.99 9.12 -2.65
C LEU A 81 7.21 8.72 -3.49
N PHE A 82 7.85 9.67 -4.17
CA PHE A 82 9.05 9.38 -4.96
C PHE A 82 10.22 8.91 -4.09
N LYS A 83 10.42 9.50 -2.91
CA LYS A 83 11.43 9.01 -1.95
C LYS A 83 11.15 7.59 -1.47
N ILE A 84 9.88 7.24 -1.31
CA ILE A 84 9.50 5.87 -0.94
C ILE A 84 9.82 4.91 -2.07
N LEU A 85 9.50 5.28 -3.32
CA LEU A 85 9.86 4.49 -4.50
C LEU A 85 11.37 4.31 -4.59
N GLU A 86 12.17 5.35 -4.37
CA GLU A 86 13.64 5.26 -4.35
C GLU A 86 14.18 4.26 -3.31
N SER A 87 13.52 4.16 -2.15
CA SER A 87 13.88 3.22 -1.08
C SER A 87 13.24 1.84 -1.22
N THR A 88 12.36 1.64 -2.21
CA THR A 88 11.70 0.36 -2.45
C THR A 88 12.68 -0.55 -3.19
N TYR A 89 12.57 -1.87 -3.03
CA TYR A 89 13.31 -2.84 -3.87
C TYR A 89 12.39 -3.86 -4.55
N ILE A 90 11.08 -3.77 -4.27
CA ILE A 90 10.09 -4.78 -4.63
C ILE A 90 9.04 -4.17 -5.56
N GLU A 91 8.90 -4.72 -6.77
CA GLU A 91 7.92 -4.27 -7.76
C GLU A 91 6.48 -4.25 -7.21
N LYS A 92 6.12 -5.24 -6.39
CA LYS A 92 4.80 -5.30 -5.74
C LYS A 92 4.53 -4.09 -4.83
N GLN A 93 5.54 -3.56 -4.12
CA GLN A 93 5.37 -2.34 -3.33
C GLN A 93 5.13 -1.14 -4.26
N ALA A 94 5.87 -1.01 -5.35
CA ALA A 94 5.65 0.04 -6.35
C ALA A 94 4.24 -0.02 -6.95
N ASN A 95 3.73 -1.22 -7.25
CA ASN A 95 2.35 -1.44 -7.69
C ASN A 95 1.33 -0.98 -6.63
N LEU A 96 1.50 -1.39 -5.37
CA LEU A 96 0.59 -0.97 -4.29
C LEU A 96 0.60 0.55 -4.09
N LEU A 97 1.77 1.19 -4.20
CA LEU A 97 1.91 2.64 -4.13
C LEU A 97 1.14 3.33 -5.28
N ALA A 98 1.24 2.81 -6.49
CA ALA A 98 0.51 3.32 -7.66
C ALA A 98 -1.00 3.22 -7.47
N ILE A 99 -1.49 2.04 -7.10
CA ILE A 99 -2.92 1.79 -6.87
C ILE A 99 -3.44 2.69 -5.73
N ASN A 100 -2.66 2.84 -4.65
CA ASN A 100 -3.01 3.70 -3.50
C ASN A 100 -3.11 5.18 -3.91
N PHE A 101 -2.14 5.65 -4.71
CA PHE A 101 -2.14 7.01 -5.22
C PHE A 101 -3.32 7.27 -6.16
N GLN A 102 -3.59 6.35 -7.10
CA GLN A 102 -4.72 6.44 -8.02
C GLN A 102 -6.06 6.51 -7.27
N ASN A 103 -6.28 5.60 -6.31
CA ASN A 103 -7.52 5.58 -5.53
C ASN A 103 -7.72 6.87 -4.72
N TYR A 104 -6.64 7.45 -4.19
CA TYR A 104 -6.69 8.74 -3.49
C TYR A 104 -7.07 9.88 -4.45
N LEU A 105 -6.48 9.94 -5.64
CA LEU A 105 -6.82 10.95 -6.64
C LEU A 105 -8.25 10.86 -7.15
N GLN A 106 -8.76 9.64 -7.29
CA GLN A 106 -10.15 9.35 -7.63
C GLN A 106 -11.13 9.60 -6.47
N GLY A 107 -10.66 10.05 -5.31
CA GLY A 107 -11.50 10.38 -4.16
C GLY A 107 -12.17 9.17 -3.50
N LYS A 108 -11.64 7.95 -3.70
CA LYS A 108 -12.21 6.74 -3.08
C LYS A 108 -12.07 6.72 -1.56
N TYR A 109 -11.06 7.40 -1.04
CA TYR A 109 -10.86 7.62 0.40
C TYR A 109 -10.05 8.88 0.66
N ASP A 110 -10.00 9.28 1.94
CA ASP A 110 -9.31 10.48 2.37
C ASP A 110 -7.78 10.31 2.53
N LYS A 111 -7.11 11.42 2.85
CA LYS A 111 -5.66 11.45 3.10
C LYS A 111 -5.23 10.60 4.30
N SER A 112 -6.11 10.41 5.28
CA SER A 112 -5.83 9.59 6.46
C SER A 112 -5.69 8.12 6.06
N GLN A 113 -6.63 7.62 5.26
CA GLN A 113 -6.59 6.25 4.74
C GLN A 113 -5.42 6.04 3.78
N PHE A 114 -5.16 6.99 2.87
CA PHE A 114 -3.98 6.98 2.00
C PHE A 114 -2.68 6.80 2.80
N ASN A 115 -2.50 7.60 3.86
CA ASN A 115 -1.31 7.53 4.71
C ASN A 115 -1.19 6.22 5.50
N LYS A 116 -2.32 5.65 5.97
CA LYS A 116 -2.33 4.33 6.61
C LYS A 116 -1.81 3.26 5.66
N TYR A 117 -2.27 3.28 4.41
CA TYR A 117 -1.79 2.35 3.39
C TYR A 117 -0.32 2.58 3.03
N ILE A 118 0.15 3.82 2.90
CA ILE A 118 1.59 4.11 2.72
C ILE A 118 2.41 3.47 3.86
N ASN A 119 1.99 3.65 5.11
CA ASN A 119 2.70 3.10 6.26
C ASN A 119 2.71 1.56 6.28
N LEU A 120 1.63 0.91 5.86
CA LEU A 120 1.60 -0.55 5.71
C LEU A 120 2.54 -1.00 4.58
N ILE A 121 2.43 -0.39 3.38
CA ILE A 121 3.22 -0.79 2.20
C ILE A 121 4.72 -0.72 2.50
N LYS A 122 5.18 0.32 3.21
CA LYS A 122 6.58 0.45 3.66
C LYS A 122 7.09 -0.71 4.52
N LYS A 123 6.19 -1.37 5.25
CA LYS A 123 6.52 -2.49 6.15
C LYS A 123 6.41 -3.86 5.49
N ILE A 124 5.83 -3.94 4.29
CA ILE A 124 5.67 -5.22 3.57
C ILE A 124 6.94 -5.48 2.77
N ASP A 125 7.77 -6.40 3.24
CA ASP A 125 8.87 -6.95 2.45
C ASP A 125 8.43 -8.21 1.66
N ALA A 126 9.40 -8.87 1.01
CA ALA A 126 9.13 -10.07 0.22
C ALA A 126 8.57 -11.23 1.06
N HIS A 127 9.02 -11.37 2.30
CA HIS A 127 8.51 -12.38 3.24
C HIS A 127 7.08 -12.06 3.63
N ILE A 128 6.77 -10.81 4.01
CA ILE A 128 5.40 -10.42 4.35
C ILE A 128 4.43 -10.64 3.17
N PHE A 129 4.87 -10.40 1.93
CA PHE A 129 4.05 -10.76 0.76
C PHE A 129 3.74 -12.26 0.69
N GLU A 130 4.74 -13.13 0.92
CA GLU A 130 4.54 -14.57 0.94
C GLU A 130 3.55 -14.98 2.03
N VAL A 131 3.70 -14.41 3.22
CA VAL A 131 2.82 -14.64 4.37
C VAL A 131 1.38 -14.21 4.06
N ILE A 132 1.18 -13.03 3.47
CA ILE A 132 -0.15 -12.56 3.03
C ILE A 132 -0.75 -13.53 2.00
N ASN A 133 0.03 -13.96 0.99
CA ASN A 133 -0.46 -14.90 -0.02
C ASN A 133 -0.90 -16.23 0.61
N ASN A 134 -0.10 -16.79 1.52
CA ASN A 134 -0.41 -18.03 2.22
C ASN A 134 -1.68 -17.89 3.07
N ASP A 135 -1.83 -16.77 3.76
CA ASP A 135 -3.02 -16.48 4.56
C ASP A 135 -4.29 -16.37 3.70
N LEU A 136 -4.20 -15.71 2.54
CA LEU A 136 -5.30 -15.55 1.57
C LEU A 136 -5.72 -16.85 0.87
N GLN A 137 -4.92 -17.93 0.94
CA GLN A 137 -5.33 -19.28 0.49
C GLN A 137 -6.28 -19.99 1.46
N TYR A 138 -6.93 -19.27 2.39
CA TYR A 138 -7.91 -19.87 3.29
C TYR A 138 -9.12 -20.50 2.58
N PRO A 139 -9.63 -20.01 1.44
CA PRO A 139 -10.74 -20.67 0.74
C PRO A 139 -10.37 -22.07 0.25
N GLU A 140 -9.14 -22.28 -0.21
CA GLU A 140 -8.60 -23.58 -0.60
C GLU A 140 -8.52 -24.51 0.62
N ARG A 141 -8.03 -23.99 1.75
CA ARG A 141 -7.96 -24.74 3.01
C ARG A 141 -9.35 -25.14 3.53
N LEU A 142 -10.34 -24.25 3.43
CA LEU A 142 -11.74 -24.53 3.80
C LEU A 142 -12.34 -25.62 2.90
N ARG A 143 -12.10 -25.55 1.59
CA ARG A 143 -12.53 -26.58 0.64
C ARG A 143 -11.92 -27.94 0.96
N GLY A 144 -10.64 -27.99 1.36
CA GLY A 144 -9.99 -29.20 1.84
C GLY A 144 -10.62 -29.80 3.10
N GLN A 145 -11.31 -29.00 3.91
CA GLN A 145 -12.06 -29.43 5.09
C GLN A 145 -13.57 -29.61 4.83
N SER A 146 -14.00 -29.59 3.57
CA SER A 146 -15.43 -29.66 3.19
C SER A 146 -16.30 -28.55 3.80
N ILE A 147 -15.70 -27.42 4.16
CA ILE A 147 -16.42 -26.23 4.64
C ILE A 147 -16.79 -25.38 3.41
N PRO A 148 -18.08 -25.08 3.19
CA PRO A 148 -18.49 -24.18 2.11
C PRO A 148 -17.80 -22.83 2.24
N CYS A 149 -17.22 -22.35 1.14
CA CYS A 149 -16.63 -21.02 1.07
C CYS A 149 -16.83 -20.47 -0.34
N GLU A 150 -17.37 -19.26 -0.43
CA GLU A 150 -17.63 -18.59 -1.71
C GLU A 150 -16.40 -17.81 -2.23
N GLY A 151 -15.24 -18.02 -1.63
CA GLY A 151 -13.97 -17.39 -1.98
C GLY A 151 -13.70 -16.09 -1.24
N LEU A 152 -12.75 -15.32 -1.75
CA LEU A 152 -12.39 -14.02 -1.19
C LEU A 152 -13.47 -12.95 -1.50
N PRO A 153 -13.62 -11.92 -0.64
CA PRO A 153 -14.53 -10.80 -0.89
C PRO A 153 -14.19 -10.10 -2.20
N LYS A 154 -15.20 -9.80 -3.02
CA LYS A 154 -14.98 -9.09 -4.31
C LYS A 154 -14.92 -7.57 -4.14
N ASP A 155 -15.72 -7.05 -3.22
CA ASP A 155 -15.82 -5.64 -2.91
C ASP A 155 -16.33 -5.43 -1.48
N ALA A 156 -16.39 -4.16 -1.06
CA ALA A 156 -16.75 -3.78 0.31
C ALA A 156 -18.22 -4.04 0.68
N THR A 157 -19.07 -4.41 -0.29
CA THR A 157 -20.52 -4.67 -0.08
C THR A 157 -20.83 -6.14 0.16
N ASP A 158 -19.84 -7.04 0.02
CA ASP A 158 -19.98 -8.48 0.21
C ASP A 158 -19.99 -8.86 1.70
N TYR A 159 -21.05 -8.47 2.41
CA TYR A 159 -21.14 -8.56 3.88
C TYR A 159 -21.01 -9.99 4.43
N ASN A 160 -21.53 -11.00 3.71
CA ASN A 160 -21.39 -12.39 4.14
C ASN A 160 -19.93 -12.85 4.04
N LYS A 161 -19.23 -12.48 2.95
CA LYS A 161 -17.81 -12.84 2.78
C LYS A 161 -16.87 -12.04 3.67
N TYR A 162 -17.29 -10.86 4.11
CA TYR A 162 -16.56 -10.11 5.13
C TYR A 162 -16.39 -10.93 6.41
N TRP A 163 -17.48 -11.52 6.92
CA TRP A 163 -17.41 -12.33 8.13
C TRP A 163 -16.54 -13.57 7.93
N GLU A 164 -16.68 -14.25 6.79
CA GLU A 164 -15.87 -15.42 6.43
C GLU A 164 -14.38 -15.07 6.38
N PHE A 165 -14.03 -13.96 5.71
CA PHE A 165 -12.68 -13.45 5.62
C PHE A 165 -12.08 -13.18 7.00
N GLU A 166 -12.81 -12.50 7.89
CA GLU A 166 -12.26 -12.14 9.20
C GLU A 166 -12.05 -13.34 10.12
N ASN A 167 -12.92 -14.35 10.04
CA ASN A 167 -13.04 -15.35 11.10
C ASN A 167 -12.56 -16.74 10.72
N LEU A 168 -12.52 -17.10 9.44
CA LEU A 168 -12.24 -18.47 9.01
C LEU A 168 -10.76 -18.72 8.72
N LEU A 169 -10.22 -19.77 9.34
CA LEU A 169 -8.85 -20.29 9.15
C LEU A 169 -7.79 -19.17 9.09
N VAL A 170 -7.89 -18.24 10.03
CA VAL A 170 -6.94 -17.14 10.20
C VAL A 170 -5.57 -17.73 10.53
N SER A 171 -4.54 -17.30 9.80
CA SER A 171 -3.19 -17.82 10.01
C SER A 171 -2.64 -17.44 11.39
N ASP A 172 -1.66 -18.20 11.85
CA ASP A 172 -0.93 -17.98 13.10
C ASP A 172 0.37 -17.18 12.92
N PHE A 173 0.56 -16.59 11.74
CA PHE A 173 1.75 -15.83 11.40
C PHE A 173 1.82 -14.55 12.23
N LYS A 174 2.77 -14.52 13.18
CA LYS A 174 3.03 -13.35 14.03
C LYS A 174 3.39 -12.11 13.20
N ASP A 175 4.01 -12.32 12.04
CA ASP A 175 4.37 -11.27 11.09
C ASP A 175 3.16 -10.42 10.69
N LEU A 176 2.00 -11.04 10.43
CA LEU A 176 0.76 -10.33 10.06
C LEU A 176 0.18 -9.53 11.22
N GLU A 177 0.38 -9.99 12.46
CA GLU A 177 -0.01 -9.24 13.65
C GLU A 177 0.87 -8.01 13.85
N VAL A 178 2.19 -8.15 13.66
CA VAL A 178 3.16 -7.03 13.78
C VAL A 178 2.84 -5.91 12.80
N VAL A 179 2.36 -6.24 11.60
CA VAL A 179 1.92 -5.24 10.61
C VAL A 179 0.46 -4.80 10.77
N GLY A 180 -0.28 -5.34 11.76
CA GLY A 180 -1.65 -4.95 12.09
C GLY A 180 -2.73 -5.53 11.17
N LEU A 181 -2.41 -6.60 10.43
CA LEU A 181 -3.34 -7.29 9.55
C LEU A 181 -4.13 -8.37 10.27
N ILE A 182 -3.58 -8.96 11.33
CA ILE A 182 -4.27 -9.90 12.21
C ILE A 182 -4.23 -9.36 13.64
N GLU A 183 -5.25 -9.69 14.43
CA GLU A 183 -5.28 -9.40 15.86
C GLU A 183 -5.74 -10.62 16.67
N GLU A 184 -5.29 -10.66 17.92
CA GLU A 184 -5.74 -11.62 18.91
C GLU A 184 -6.98 -11.07 19.64
N GLU A 185 -8.02 -11.90 19.69
CA GLU A 185 -9.27 -11.67 20.38
C GLU A 185 -9.39 -12.72 21.49
N ILE A 186 -9.59 -12.25 22.73
CA ILE A 186 -9.82 -13.15 23.86
C ILE A 186 -11.27 -13.63 23.76
N GLU A 187 -11.48 -14.94 23.63
CA GLU A 187 -12.83 -15.50 23.73
C GLU A 187 -13.31 -15.36 25.18
N GLU A 188 -14.41 -14.64 25.38
CA GLU A 188 -15.11 -14.60 26.67
C GLU A 188 -15.53 -16.02 27.04
N THR A 189 -14.86 -16.59 28.04
CA THR A 189 -15.20 -17.90 28.58
C THR A 189 -16.16 -17.69 29.75
N SER A 190 -17.35 -18.31 29.69
CA SER A 190 -18.27 -18.33 30.83
C SER A 190 -17.58 -18.98 32.03
N VAL A 191 -17.41 -18.22 33.12
CA VAL A 191 -16.72 -18.68 34.33
C VAL A 191 -17.61 -19.70 35.05
N THR A 192 -17.31 -21.00 34.91
CA THR A 192 -17.78 -22.02 35.84
C THR A 192 -16.79 -22.13 36.99
N TYR A 193 -17.29 -22.02 38.23
CA TYR A 193 -16.52 -22.01 39.48
C TYR A 193 -15.76 -23.33 39.72
N SER A 194 -14.68 -23.58 39.00
CA SER A 194 -13.55 -24.42 39.42
C SER A 194 -12.54 -24.50 38.28
N SER A 195 -11.26 -24.38 38.64
CA SER A 195 -10.05 -24.59 37.81
C SER A 195 -9.53 -23.39 36.99
N VAL A 196 -8.20 -23.40 36.79
CA VAL A 196 -7.39 -22.34 36.19
C VAL A 196 -7.94 -21.99 34.81
N VAL A 197 -8.42 -20.76 34.67
CA VAL A 197 -8.95 -20.24 33.39
C VAL A 197 -7.78 -19.72 32.58
N SER A 198 -7.31 -20.51 31.60
CA SER A 198 -6.50 -19.98 30.51
C SER A 198 -7.46 -19.43 29.45
N PRO A 199 -7.48 -18.11 29.17
CA PRO A 199 -8.34 -17.55 28.14
C PRO A 199 -8.02 -18.20 26.79
N LYS A 200 -9.06 -18.61 26.06
CA LYS A 200 -8.90 -19.13 24.71
C LYS A 200 -8.68 -17.95 23.78
N ILE A 201 -7.47 -17.85 23.24
CA ILE A 201 -7.10 -16.80 22.27
C ILE A 201 -7.59 -17.24 20.91
N LYS A 202 -8.47 -16.45 20.30
CA LYS A 202 -8.87 -16.56 18.90
C LYS A 202 -8.12 -15.49 18.11
N ARG A 203 -7.77 -15.77 16.86
CA ARG A 203 -7.24 -14.75 15.94
C ARG A 203 -8.28 -14.37 14.92
N LYS A 204 -8.27 -13.11 14.52
CA LYS A 204 -9.08 -12.60 13.41
C LYS A 204 -8.28 -11.70 12.50
N ARG A 205 -8.59 -11.72 11.20
CA ARG A 205 -8.09 -10.70 10.28
C ARG A 205 -8.78 -9.38 10.63
N THR A 206 -8.02 -8.29 10.63
CA THR A 206 -8.57 -6.98 10.99
C THR A 206 -9.40 -6.42 9.85
N ARG A 207 -10.33 -5.51 10.17
CA ARG A 207 -11.03 -4.72 9.16
C ARG A 207 -10.07 -3.92 8.27
N PHE A 208 -8.93 -3.51 8.82
CA PHE A 208 -7.87 -2.86 8.05
C PHE A 208 -7.29 -3.79 6.98
N TYR A 209 -7.08 -5.07 7.30
CA TYR A 209 -6.63 -6.06 6.34
C TYR A 209 -7.65 -6.30 5.24
N HIS A 210 -8.93 -6.45 5.59
CA HIS A 210 -10.00 -6.57 4.60
C HIS A 210 -10.02 -5.40 3.62
N ASN A 211 -9.98 -4.17 4.13
CA ASN A 211 -10.00 -2.98 3.29
C ASN A 211 -8.72 -2.87 2.44
N PHE A 212 -7.55 -3.16 3.01
CA PHE A 212 -6.30 -3.21 2.27
C PHE A 212 -6.35 -4.22 1.12
N TYR A 213 -6.94 -5.40 1.37
CA TYR A 213 -7.09 -6.45 0.36
C TYR A 213 -7.96 -5.96 -0.81
N ILE A 214 -9.14 -5.41 -0.54
CA ILE A 214 -10.07 -4.94 -1.59
C ILE A 214 -9.51 -3.71 -2.31
N ASP A 215 -9.02 -2.73 -1.55
CA ASP A 215 -8.64 -1.44 -2.12
C ASP A 215 -7.38 -1.55 -2.98
N LEU A 216 -6.42 -2.38 -2.55
CA LEU A 216 -5.07 -2.43 -3.12
C LEU A 216 -4.66 -3.84 -3.55
N TYR A 217 -4.64 -4.81 -2.63
CA TYR A 217 -3.94 -6.08 -2.85
C TYR A 217 -4.57 -6.95 -3.94
N SER A 218 -5.90 -7.00 -4.01
CA SER A 218 -6.65 -7.78 -5.00
C SER A 218 -6.46 -7.28 -6.44
N LYS A 219 -5.90 -6.07 -6.60
CA LYS A 219 -5.64 -5.41 -7.88
C LYS A 219 -4.18 -5.56 -8.33
N LEU A 220 -3.34 -6.23 -7.55
CA LEU A 220 -1.99 -6.57 -7.97
C LEU A 220 -2.05 -7.51 -9.18
N LYS A 221 -1.30 -7.17 -10.23
CA LYS A 221 -1.09 -8.01 -11.41
C LYS A 221 -0.02 -9.07 -11.15
#